data_AF-A0A163XPX3-F1
#
_entry.id   AF-A0A163XPX3-F1
#
_cell.length_a   1.000
_cell.length_b   1.000
_cell.length_c   1.000
_cell.angle_alpha   90.00
_cell.angle_beta   90.00
_cell.angle_gamma   90.00
#
_symmetry.space_group_name_H-M   'P 1'
#
loop_
_entity.id
_entity.type
_entity.pdbx_description
1 polymer ?
#
loop_
_entity_poly.entity_id
_entity_poly.type
_entity_poly.pdbx_seq_one_letter_code
_entity_poly.pdbx_strand_id
1 'polypeptide(L)'
;MLSSVQVLEPTERDRVHTIKDKNKLLARVRRIKGQAEALERALEAELGCADVLMLVSSMRGAVNGLTAEVMEDHIRNHIVDPDKENTKRAQGAAELIEVLRTYLK
;
A
#
# COMPACT_ATOMS: atom_id res chain seq x y z
N MET A 1 -33.85 -12.92 -11.69
CA MET A 1 -32.68 -12.08 -12.00
C MET A 1 -31.96 -11.74 -10.71
N LEU A 2 -30.92 -12.49 -10.36
CA LEU A 2 -29.96 -12.10 -9.32
C LEU A 2 -28.57 -12.20 -9.93
N SER A 3 -27.85 -11.09 -9.79
CA SER A 3 -26.56 -10.77 -10.41
C SER A 3 -25.45 -11.68 -9.86
N SER A 4 -24.86 -12.49 -10.75
CA SER A 4 -23.60 -13.19 -10.50
C SER A 4 -22.46 -12.17 -10.62
N VAL A 5 -22.11 -11.50 -9.53
CA VAL A 5 -20.82 -10.82 -9.43
C VAL A 5 -19.75 -11.90 -9.39
N GLN A 6 -19.18 -12.23 -10.54
CA GLN A 6 -17.97 -13.04 -10.62
C GLN A 6 -16.86 -12.27 -9.93
N VAL A 7 -16.50 -12.69 -8.73
CA VAL A 7 -15.23 -12.32 -8.11
C VAL A 7 -14.14 -12.84 -9.04
N LEU A 8 -13.47 -11.94 -9.77
CA LEU A 8 -12.36 -12.30 -10.64
C LEU A 8 -11.27 -12.95 -9.76
N GLU A 9 -11.00 -14.24 -9.96
CA GLU A 9 -9.90 -14.89 -9.26
C GLU A 9 -8.57 -14.30 -9.76
N PRO A 10 -7.71 -13.76 -8.86
CA PRO A 10 -6.46 -13.16 -9.28
C PRO A 10 -5.54 -14.22 -9.89
N THR A 11 -4.96 -13.93 -11.06
CA THR A 11 -4.07 -14.83 -11.80
C THR A 11 -2.78 -15.10 -11.03
N GLU A 12 -2.05 -16.18 -11.34
CA GLU A 12 -0.74 -16.43 -10.72
C GLU A 12 0.22 -15.27 -10.92
N ARG A 13 0.20 -14.60 -12.09
CA ARG A 13 0.96 -13.35 -12.29
C ARG A 13 0.63 -12.36 -11.19
N ASP A 14 -0.65 -12.01 -10.99
CA ASP A 14 -1.07 -10.96 -10.05
C ASP A 14 -0.51 -11.12 -8.63
N ARG A 15 -0.28 -12.35 -8.15
CA ARG A 15 0.12 -12.64 -6.76
C ARG A 15 1.63 -12.71 -6.51
N VAL A 16 2.46 -12.82 -7.55
CA VAL A 16 3.89 -13.16 -7.38
C VAL A 16 4.65 -12.14 -6.53
N HIS A 17 4.36 -10.83 -6.67
CA HIS A 17 5.08 -9.80 -5.92
C HIS A 17 4.68 -9.77 -4.43
N THR A 18 3.39 -9.90 -4.09
CA THR A 18 2.94 -9.91 -2.68
C THR A 18 3.34 -11.19 -1.95
N ILE A 19 3.58 -12.29 -2.67
CA ILE A 19 4.13 -13.53 -2.11
C ILE A 19 5.64 -13.40 -1.89
N LYS A 20 6.38 -12.87 -2.88
CA LYS A 20 7.83 -12.69 -2.80
C LYS A 20 8.22 -11.76 -1.65
N ASP A 21 7.50 -10.66 -1.49
CA ASP A 21 7.77 -9.65 -0.45
C ASP A 21 6.86 -9.79 0.79
N LYS A 22 6.20 -10.96 0.93
CA LYS A 22 5.22 -11.24 1.99
C LYS A 22 5.68 -10.85 3.39
N ASN A 23 6.91 -11.20 3.78
CA ASN A 23 7.41 -10.94 5.12
C ASN A 23 7.57 -9.43 5.40
N LYS A 24 8.00 -8.67 4.38
CA LYS A 24 8.14 -7.21 4.45
C LYS A 24 6.76 -6.54 4.55
N LEU A 25 5.82 -6.95 3.71
CA LEU A 25 4.44 -6.43 3.73
C LEU A 25 3.74 -6.76 5.06
N LEU A 26 3.87 -7.99 5.56
CA LEU A 26 3.33 -8.39 6.86
C LEU A 26 3.94 -7.57 8.01
N ALA A 27 5.24 -7.25 7.95
CA ALA A 27 5.87 -6.40 8.96
C ALA A 27 5.27 -4.99 8.97
N ARG A 28 4.95 -4.40 7.80
CA ARG A 28 4.26 -3.12 7.71
C ARG A 28 2.83 -3.19 8.26
N VAL A 29 2.07 -4.22 7.88
CA VAL A 29 0.70 -4.44 8.40
C VAL A 29 0.70 -4.57 9.92
N ARG A 30 1.67 -5.29 10.51
CA ARG A 30 1.81 -5.41 11.97
C ARG A 30 2.07 -4.07 12.65
N ARG A 31 2.86 -3.18 12.03
CA ARG A 31 3.07 -1.81 12.54
C ARG A 31 1.79 -0.99 12.50
N ILE A 32 1.05 -1.04 11.38
CA ILE A 32 -0.25 -0.35 11.23
C ILE A 32 -1.23 -0.85 12.28
N LYS A 33 -1.27 -2.17 12.53
CA LYS A 33 -2.09 -2.76 13.59
C LYS A 33 -1.73 -2.15 14.97
N GLY A 34 -0.45 -2.06 15.31
CA GLY A 34 -0.02 -1.44 16.56
C GLY A 34 -0.39 0.05 16.67
N GLN A 35 -0.41 0.79 15.56
CA GLN A 35 -0.89 2.18 15.52
C GLN A 35 -2.40 2.26 15.73
N ALA A 36 -3.17 1.35 15.14
CA ALA A 36 -4.62 1.27 15.35
C ALA A 36 -4.96 0.96 16.81
N GLU A 37 -4.28 -0.01 17.42
CA GLU A 37 -4.43 -0.32 18.86
C GLU A 37 -4.03 0.86 19.76
N ALA A 38 -3.04 1.66 19.36
CA ALA A 38 -2.67 2.87 20.09
C ALA A 38 -3.73 3.97 20.00
N LEU A 39 -4.34 4.15 18.82
CA LEU A 39 -5.45 5.08 18.61
C LEU A 39 -6.68 4.67 19.42
N GLU A 40 -7.02 3.38 19.44
CA GLU A 40 -8.11 2.84 20.25
C GLU A 40 -7.90 3.15 21.74
N ARG A 41 -6.72 2.81 22.29
CA ARG A 41 -6.39 3.14 23.70
C ARG A 41 -6.43 4.63 24.00
N ALA A 42 -6.02 5.48 23.06
CA ALA A 42 -6.07 6.93 23.23
C ALA A 42 -7.51 7.45 23.33
N LEU A 43 -8.44 6.86 22.58
CA LEU A 43 -9.87 7.18 22.65
C LEU A 43 -10.50 6.65 23.93
N GLU A 44 -10.19 5.42 24.33
CA GLU A 44 -10.65 4.83 25.61
C GLU A 44 -10.16 5.62 26.83
N ALA A 45 -8.93 6.13 26.77
CA ALA A 45 -8.35 6.96 27.82
C ALA A 45 -8.75 8.45 27.72
N GLU A 46 -9.64 8.80 26.79
CA GLU A 46 -10.14 10.17 26.56
C GLU A 46 -9.01 11.21 26.40
N LEU A 47 -7.94 10.85 25.68
CA LEU A 47 -6.82 11.75 25.43
C LEU A 47 -7.26 12.97 24.62
N GLY A 48 -6.44 14.04 24.70
CA GLY A 48 -6.72 15.29 24.03
C GLY A 48 -6.79 15.16 22.50
N CYS A 49 -7.61 16.00 21.87
CA CYS A 49 -7.81 15.98 20.41
C CYS A 49 -6.50 16.06 19.62
N ALA A 50 -5.50 16.79 20.11
CA ALA A 50 -4.20 16.89 19.44
C ALA A 50 -3.48 15.53 19.38
N ASP A 51 -3.49 14.75 20.47
CA ASP A 51 -2.86 13.42 20.53
C ASP A 51 -3.56 12.44 19.60
N VAL A 52 -4.89 12.45 19.59
CA VAL A 52 -5.70 11.64 18.67
C VAL A 52 -5.39 12.00 17.21
N LEU A 53 -5.32 13.29 16.87
CA LEU A 53 -4.99 13.75 15.51
C LEU A 53 -3.58 13.32 15.09
N MET A 54 -2.60 13.33 16.01
CA MET A 54 -1.26 12.82 15.72
C MET A 54 -1.25 11.32 15.42
N LEU A 55 -1.98 10.52 16.21
CA LEU A 55 -2.10 9.07 15.98
C LEU A 55 -2.78 8.75 14.66
N VAL A 56 -3.88 9.45 14.33
CA VAL A 56 -4.57 9.33 13.04
C VAL A 56 -3.65 9.71 11.88
N SER A 57 -2.91 10.81 11.99
CA SER A 57 -1.96 11.25 10.96
C SER A 57 -0.84 10.22 10.75
N SER A 58 -0.30 9.68 11.85
CA SER A 58 0.74 8.64 11.82
C SER A 58 0.24 7.36 11.13
N MET A 59 -0.98 6.91 11.44
CA MET A 59 -1.59 5.74 10.83
C MET A 59 -1.86 5.96 9.33
N ARG A 60 -2.37 7.14 8.95
CA ARG A 60 -2.59 7.51 7.54
C ARG A 60 -1.29 7.44 6.74
N GLY A 61 -0.19 8.02 7.24
CA GLY A 61 1.11 7.95 6.57
C GLY A 61 1.62 6.53 6.39
N ALA A 62 1.42 5.65 7.38
CA ALA A 62 1.81 4.25 7.27
C ALA A 62 1.00 3.48 6.22
N VAL A 63 -0.32 3.73 6.13
CA VAL A 63 -1.20 3.14 5.11
C VAL A 63 -0.84 3.66 3.71
N ASN A 64 -0.61 4.96 3.57
CA ASN A 64 -0.18 5.58 2.31
C ASN A 64 1.14 4.97 1.82
N GLY A 65 2.13 4.84 2.71
CA GLY A 65 3.41 4.21 2.38
C GLY A 65 3.29 2.73 1.98
N LEU A 66 2.41 1.96 2.62
CA LEU A 66 2.13 0.58 2.21
C LEU A 66 1.46 0.53 0.82
N THR A 67 0.54 1.45 0.55
CA THR A 67 -0.18 1.55 -0.72
C THR A 67 0.80 1.86 -1.86
N ALA A 68 1.69 2.84 -1.66
CA ALA A 68 2.71 3.21 -2.64
C ALA A 68 3.64 2.02 -2.97
N GLU A 69 4.08 1.28 -1.96
CA GLU A 69 4.94 0.11 -2.14
C GLU A 69 4.27 -1.00 -2.95
N VAL A 70 3.03 -1.37 -2.60
CA VAL A 70 2.29 -2.42 -3.33
C VAL A 70 2.01 -2.01 -4.78
N MET A 71 1.66 -0.74 -5.02
CA MET A 71 1.43 -0.24 -6.38
C MET A 71 2.71 -0.24 -7.21
N GLU A 72 3.83 0.23 -6.64
CA GLU A 72 5.12 0.19 -7.33
C GLU A 72 5.53 -1.23 -7.68
N ASP A 73 5.44 -2.16 -6.73
CA ASP A 73 5.77 -3.57 -6.96
C ASP A 73 4.86 -4.19 -8.03
N HIS A 74 3.55 -3.84 -8.04
CA HIS A 74 2.64 -4.27 -9.10
C HIS A 74 3.09 -3.77 -10.48
N ILE A 75 3.43 -2.48 -10.62
CA ILE A 75 3.89 -1.90 -11.89
C ILE A 75 5.14 -2.63 -12.38
N ARG A 76 6.15 -2.76 -11.51
CA ARG A 76 7.46 -3.36 -11.86
C ARG A 76 7.37 -4.82 -12.24
N ASN A 77 6.50 -5.59 -11.58
CA ASN A 77 6.44 -7.04 -11.79
C ASN A 77 5.42 -7.45 -12.87
N HIS A 78 4.36 -6.67 -13.10
CA HIS A 78 3.24 -7.08 -13.94
C HIS A 78 3.01 -6.19 -15.17
N ILE A 79 3.51 -4.95 -15.16
CA ILE A 79 3.29 -4.00 -16.25
C ILE A 79 4.54 -3.82 -17.10
N VAL A 80 5.65 -3.43 -16.47
CA VAL A 80 6.98 -3.26 -17.07
C VAL A 80 7.98 -2.98 -15.94
N ASP A 81 9.17 -3.57 -16.02
CA ASP A 81 10.26 -3.24 -15.10
C ASP A 81 11.13 -2.13 -15.72
N PRO A 82 11.01 -0.87 -15.26
CA PRO A 82 11.72 0.25 -15.87
C PRO A 82 13.24 0.15 -15.73
N ASP A 83 13.74 -0.68 -14.81
CA ASP A 83 15.18 -0.86 -14.61
C ASP A 83 15.78 -1.90 -15.58
N LYS A 84 14.93 -2.69 -16.25
CA LYS A 84 15.36 -3.73 -17.21
C LYS A 84 15.08 -3.40 -18.66
N GLU A 85 14.23 -2.41 -18.91
CA GLU A 85 13.76 -2.06 -20.25
C GLU A 85 13.97 -0.57 -20.53
N ASN A 86 14.45 -0.22 -21.72
CA ASN A 86 14.56 1.17 -22.19
C ASN A 86 13.50 1.50 -23.25
N THR A 87 12.23 1.25 -22.91
CA THR A 87 11.09 1.53 -23.79
C THR A 87 10.34 2.78 -23.33
N LYS A 88 9.54 3.40 -24.22
CA LYS A 88 8.64 4.50 -23.82
C LYS A 88 7.66 4.08 -22.70
N ARG A 89 7.26 2.81 -22.69
CA ARG A 89 6.41 2.22 -21.66
C ARG A 89 7.12 2.17 -20.30
N ALA A 90 8.38 1.73 -20.28
CA ALA A 90 9.23 1.74 -19.09
C ALA A 90 9.43 3.15 -18.53
N GLN A 91 9.70 4.15 -19.39
CA GLN A 91 9.82 5.55 -18.97
C GLN A 91 8.53 6.07 -18.33
N GLY A 92 7.37 5.85 -18.95
CA GLY A 92 6.08 6.26 -18.38
C GLY A 92 5.74 5.53 -17.07
N ALA A 93 6.17 4.27 -16.90
CA ALA A 93 6.01 3.56 -15.65
C ALA A 93 6.87 4.14 -14.52
N ALA A 94 8.12 4.54 -14.82
CA ALA A 94 8.99 5.21 -13.86
C ALA A 94 8.41 6.57 -13.42
N GLU A 95 7.92 7.37 -14.37
CA GLU A 95 7.25 8.65 -14.08
C GLU A 95 6.03 8.44 -13.18
N LEU A 96 5.19 7.44 -13.47
CA LEU A 96 4.03 7.11 -12.65
C LEU A 96 4.42 6.70 -11.22
N ILE A 97 5.47 5.89 -11.06
CA ILE A 97 5.98 5.49 -9.73
C ILE A 97 6.38 6.73 -8.91
N GLU A 98 7.05 7.70 -9.52
CA GLU A 98 7.44 8.94 -8.83
C GLU A 98 6.25 9.81 -8.45
N VAL A 99 5.23 9.90 -9.31
CA VAL A 99 3.97 10.57 -8.99
C VAL A 99 3.30 9.88 -7.80
N LEU A 100 3.16 8.56 -7.82
CA LEU A 100 2.55 7.80 -6.73
C LEU A 100 3.27 8.04 -5.40
N ARG A 101 4.61 8.00 -5.37
CA ARG A 101 5.41 8.29 -4.18
C ARG A 101 5.23 9.71 -3.65
N THR A 102 4.91 10.66 -4.51
CA THR A 102 4.69 12.06 -4.12
C THR A 102 3.32 12.24 -3.47
N TYR A 103 2.28 11.62 -4.03
CA TYR A 103 0.91 11.78 -3.55
C TYR A 103 0.53 10.84 -2.40
N LEU A 104 1.22 9.70 -2.27
CA LEU A 104 1.00 8.69 -1.23
C LEU A 104 2.08 8.76 -0.13
N LYS A 105 2.61 9.95 0.14
CA LYS A 105 3.39 10.22 1.35
C LYS A 105 2.50 10.57 2.54
#